data_AF-A0A811T7C4-F1
#
_entry.id   AF-A0A811T7C4-F1
#
_cell.length_a   1.000
_cell.length_b   1.000
_cell.length_c   1.000
_cell.angle_alpha   90.00
_cell.angle_beta   90.00
_cell.angle_gamma   90.00
#
_symmetry.space_group_name_H-M   'P 1'
#
loop_
_entity.id
_entity.type
_entity.pdbx_description
1 polymer ?
#
loop_
_entity_poly.entity_id
_entity_poly.type
_entity_poly.pdbx_seq_one_letter_code
_entity_poly.pdbx_strand_id
1 'polypeptide(L)' 'MALIELNFFKEICTEIGKRYWFEFDALGTDEDHVHVFVGAAPRYTPSRVMQIIKSITAKTIFKKLHNFIMPKITGNS' A
#
# COMPACT_ATOMS: atom_id res chain seq x y z
N MET A 1 16.85 -4.15 3.95
CA MET A 1 15.97 -4.04 2.77
C MET A 1 14.50 -4.26 3.16
N ALA A 2 14.11 -5.43 3.71
CA ALA A 2 12.72 -5.76 4.04
C ALA A 2 12.01 -4.80 5.03
N LEU A 3 12.73 -4.26 6.02
CA LEU A 3 12.15 -3.31 6.99
C LEU A 3 11.66 -1.98 6.36
N ILE A 4 12.27 -1.55 5.26
CA ILE A 4 11.92 -0.29 4.59
C ILE A 4 10.61 -0.44 3.80
N GLU A 5 10.39 -1.62 3.20
CA GLU A 5 9.17 -1.89 2.43
C GLU A 5 7.94 -2.02 3.33
N LEU A 6 8.09 -2.64 4.50
CA LEU A 6 7.00 -2.80 5.46
C LEU A 6 6.52 -1.45 6.02
N ASN A 7 7.43 -0.53 6.34
CA ASN A 7 7.06 0.79 6.85
C ASN A 7 6.29 1.61 5.80
N PHE A 8 6.74 1.56 4.54
CA PHE A 8 6.04 2.24 3.46
C PHE A 8 4.64 1.67 3.22
N PHE A 9 4.49 0.35 3.28
CA PHE A 9 3.18 -0.29 3.16
C PHE A 9 2.26 0.08 4.33
N LYS A 10 2.78 0.12 5.57
CA LYS A 10 2.06 0.59 6.77
C LYS A 10 1.56 2.03 6.61
N GLU A 11 2.35 2.93 6.05
CA GLU A 11 1.93 4.31 5.76
C GLU A 11 0.75 4.36 4.77
N ILE A 12 0.83 3.58 3.69
CA ILE A 12 -0.25 3.47 2.71
C ILE A 12 -1.53 2.94 3.38
N CYS A 13 -1.42 1.86 4.17
CA CYS A 13 -2.56 1.30 4.91
C CYS A 13 -3.16 2.33 5.88
N THR A 14 -2.34 3.10 6.58
CA THR A 14 -2.78 4.17 7.49
C THR A 14 -3.61 5.22 6.73
N GLU A 15 -3.15 5.64 5.56
CA GLU A 15 -3.86 6.61 4.73
C GLU A 15 -5.15 6.04 4.13
N ILE A 16 -5.18 4.77 3.77
CA ILE A 16 -6.39 4.07 3.35
C ILE A 16 -7.39 4.01 4.52
N GLY A 17 -6.92 3.67 5.72
CA GLY A 17 -7.73 3.57 6.92
C GLY A 17 -8.47 4.87 7.22
N LYS A 18 -7.75 6.00 7.19
CA LYS A 18 -8.34 7.34 7.37
C LYS A 18 -9.40 7.69 6.33
N ARG A 19 -9.21 7.28 5.07
CA ARG A 19 -10.10 7.67 3.95
C ARG A 19 -11.34 6.81 3.83
N TYR A 20 -11.23 5.52 4.17
CA TYR A 20 -12.29 4.53 3.95
C TYR A 20 -12.89 4.00 5.26
N TRP A 21 -12.45 4.50 6.42
CA TRP A 21 -12.80 3.96 7.75
C TRP A 21 -12.49 2.46 7.83
N PHE A 22 -11.26 2.10 7.44
CA PHE A 22 -10.73 0.75 7.64
C PHE A 22 -9.80 0.75 8.84
N GLU A 23 -9.91 -0.28 9.67
CA GLU A 23 -9.09 -0.50 10.85
C GLU A 23 -8.11 -1.63 10.55
N PHE A 24 -6.83 -1.32 10.48
CA PHE A 24 -5.79 -2.32 10.20
C PHE A 24 -5.17 -2.77 11.52
N ASP A 25 -5.53 -3.96 12.02
CA ASP A 25 -5.05 -4.44 13.32
C ASP A 25 -3.70 -5.16 13.21
N ALA A 26 -3.46 -5.86 12.10
CA ALA A 26 -2.21 -6.59 11.89
C ALA A 26 -1.77 -6.57 10.42
N LEU A 27 -0.48 -6.36 10.22
CA LEU A 27 0.19 -6.39 8.93
C LEU A 27 1.43 -7.29 9.05
N GLY A 28 1.38 -8.44 8.39
CA GLY A 28 2.47 -9.41 8.32
C GLY A 28 2.97 -9.57 6.89
N THR A 29 4.25 -9.86 6.73
CA THR A 29 4.84 -10.20 5.43
C THR A 29 5.52 -11.54 5.57
N ASP A 30 5.22 -12.45 4.67
CA ASP A 30 5.97 -13.66 4.41
C ASP A 30 6.57 -13.54 2.99
N GLU A 31 7.63 -14.28 2.69
CA GLU A 31 8.62 -14.04 1.62
C GLU A 31 8.08 -13.39 0.33
N ASP A 32 6.93 -13.84 -0.18
CA ASP A 32 6.27 -13.37 -1.39
C ASP A 32 4.85 -12.81 -1.19
N HIS A 33 4.33 -12.83 0.04
CA HIS A 33 2.94 -12.50 0.32
C HIS A 33 2.74 -11.65 1.57
N VAL A 34 1.75 -10.76 1.50
CA VAL A 34 1.39 -9.86 2.61
C VAL A 34 0.08 -10.33 3.24
N HIS A 35 0.12 -10.61 4.53
CA HIS A 35 -1.05 -10.87 5.37
C HIS A 35 -1.57 -9.55 5.94
N VAL A 36 -2.87 -9.32 5.77
CA VAL A 36 -3.55 -8.11 6.23
C VAL A 36 -4.77 -8.52 7.03
N PHE A 37 -4.81 -8.15 8.30
CA PHE A 37 -6.02 -8.21 9.11
C PHE A 37 -6.65 -6.82 9.16
N VAL A 38 -7.87 -6.71 8.63
CA VAL A 38 -8.55 -5.43 8.46
C VAL A 38 -10.02 -5.53 8.82
N GLY A 39 -10.46 -4.66 9.72
CA GLY A 39 -11.86 -4.35 9.98
C GLY A 39 -12.38 -3.30 9.00
N ALA A 40 -13.60 -3.51 8.49
CA ALA A 40 -14.27 -2.55 7.63
C ALA A 40 -15.77 -2.51 7.95
N ALA A 41 -16.42 -1.39 7.64
CA ALA A 41 -17.86 -1.26 7.81
C ALA A 41 -18.63 -2.34 7.00
N PRO A 42 -19.76 -2.87 7.49
CA PRO A 42 -20.51 -3.98 6.86
C PRO A 42 -20.98 -3.70 5.42
N ARG A 43 -21.02 -2.43 5.00
CA ARG A 43 -21.36 -2.02 3.64
C ARG A 43 -20.32 -2.42 2.59
N TYR A 44 -19.10 -2.75 3.00
CA TYR A 44 -18.05 -3.20 2.09
C TYR A 44 -18.00 -4.72 2.08
N THR A 45 -18.07 -5.30 0.88
CA THR A 45 -17.77 -6.72 0.72
C THR A 45 -16.26 -6.97 0.89
N PRO A 46 -15.83 -8.15 1.36
CA PRO A 46 -14.41 -8.46 1.50
C PRO A 46 -13.61 -8.27 0.20
N SER A 47 -14.20 -8.63 -0.94
CA SER A 47 -13.61 -8.43 -2.26
C SER A 47 -13.39 -6.95 -2.59
N ARG A 48 -14.34 -6.08 -2.20
CA ARG A 48 -14.25 -4.64 -2.42
C ARG A 48 -13.19 -4.00 -1.54
N VAL A 49 -13.09 -4.41 -0.27
CA VAL A 49 -12.02 -3.99 0.65
C VAL A 49 -10.66 -4.31 0.03
N MET A 50 -10.46 -5.57 -0.40
CA MET A 50 -9.18 -5.99 -0.97
C MET A 50 -8.86 -5.28 -2.30
N GLN A 51 -9.87 -5.01 -3.14
CA GLN A 51 -9.70 -4.26 -4.38
C GLN A 51 -9.21 -2.83 -4.12
N ILE A 52 -9.78 -2.14 -3.13
CA ILE A 52 -9.38 -0.78 -2.75
C ILE A 52 -7.93 -0.79 -2.26
N ILE A 53 -7.60 -1.71 -1.34
CA ILE A 53 -6.25 -1.84 -0.80
C ILE A 53 -5.23 -2.08 -1.92
N LYS A 54 -5.42 -3.14 -2.72
CA LYS A 54 -4.49 -3.49 -3.81
C LYS A 54 -4.35 -2.36 -4.83
N SER A 55 -5.46 -1.73 -5.25
CA SER A 55 -5.42 -0.69 -6.29
C SER A 55 -4.66 0.56 -5.83
N ILE A 56 -4.90 1.03 -4.61
CA ILE A 56 -4.24 2.22 -4.07
C ILE A 56 -2.75 1.94 -3.82
N THR A 57 -2.43 0.77 -3.25
CA THR A 57 -1.04 0.37 -3.03
C THR A 57 -0.28 0.27 -4.34
N ALA A 58 -0.81 -0.42 -5.35
CA ALA A 58 -0.15 -0.56 -6.65
C ALA A 58 0.12 0.80 -7.30
N LYS A 59 -0.86 1.71 -7.29
CA LYS A 59 -0.70 3.07 -7.83
C LYS A 59 0.36 3.87 -7.08
N THR A 60 0.41 3.75 -5.76
CA THR A 60 1.36 4.50 -4.91
C THR A 60 2.79 4.00 -5.07
N ILE A 61 2.98 2.67 -5.09
CA ILE A 61 4.27 2.04 -5.37
C ILE A 61 4.73 2.42 -6.79
N PHE A 62 3.86 2.31 -7.79
CA PHE A 62 4.20 2.64 -9.17
C PHE A 62 4.65 4.10 -9.31
N LYS A 63 3.94 5.04 -8.67
CA LYS A 63 4.35 6.46 -8.65
C LYS A 63 5.71 6.66 -7.98
N LYS A 64 5.98 5.98 -6.86
CA LYS A 64 7.27 6.08 -6.16
C LYS A 64 8.42 5.53 -6.99
N LEU A 65 8.20 4.40 -7.67
CA LEU A 65 9.18 3.83 -8.61
C LEU A 65 9.40 4.75 -9.80
N HIS A 66 8.34 5.27 -10.41
CA HIS A 66 8.45 6.24 -11.51
C HIS A 66 9.26 7.47 -11.09
N ASN A 67 8.99 8.03 -9.92
CA ASN A 67 9.77 9.15 -9.36
C ASN A 67 11.22 8.79 -9.02
N PHE A 68 11.59 7.52 -8.92
CA PHE A 68 12.97 7.09 -8.71
C PHE A 68 13.71 6.85 -10.03
N ILE A 69 12.99 6.41 -11.06
CA ILE A 69 13.54 6.08 -12.39
C ILE A 69 13.66 7.35 -13.28
N MET A 70 12.70 8.27 -13.19
CA MET A 70 12.66 9.50 -14.00
C MET A 70 13.71 10.59 -13.64
N PRO A 71 14.16 10.81 -12.39
CA PRO A 71 15.14 11.86 -12.11
C PRO A 71 16.55 11.55 -12.66
N LYS A 72 16.80 10.32 -13.12
CA LYS A 72 18.11 9.90 -13.65
C LYS A 72 18.24 10.07 -15.18
N ILE A 73 17.16 10.34 -15.90
CA ILE A 73 17.16 10.51 -17.37
C ILE A 73 17.21 11.96 -17.82
N THR A 74 17.19 12.92 -16.89
CA THR A 74 17.20 14.35 -17.20
C THR A 74 18.40 15.04 -16.54
N GLY A 75 19.58 14.46 -16.78
CA GLY A 75 20.89 14.97 -16.38
C GLY A 75 21.87 14.81 -17.53
N ASN A 76 21.69 15.61 -18.58
CA ASN A 76 22.76 15.95 -19.50
C ASN A 76 22.80 17.48 -19.64
N SER A 77 23.74 18.08 -18.93
CA SER A 77 24.51 19.29 -19.28
C SER A 77 25.67 19.37 -18.30
#